data_AF-A0AA41UCJ8-F1
#
_entry.id   AF-A0AA41UCJ8-F1
#
_cell.length_a   1.000
_cell.length_b   1.000
_cell.length_c   1.000
_cell.angle_alpha   90.00
_cell.angle_beta   90.00
_cell.angle_gamma   90.00
#
_symmetry.space_group_name_H-M   'P 1'
#
loop_
_entity.id
_entity.type
_entity.pdbx_description
1 polymer ?
#
loop_
_entity_poly.entity_id
_entity_poly.type
_entity_poly.pdbx_seq_one_letter_code
_entity_poly.pdbx_strand_id
1 'polypeptide(L)' 'MKKILISVAALALATSGAFAQNTVDIKTVDTDGNGTVSLAEAQAVWKDLTEDAFKAADADASGELSAEELATLPAPAQ' A
#
# COMPACT_ATOMS: atom_id res chain seq x y z
N MET A 1 1.37 24.37 -49.57
CA MET A 1 0.15 23.53 -49.63
C MET A 1 -0.38 23.36 -48.21
N LYS A 2 -1.69 23.52 -48.00
CA LYS A 2 -2.37 23.47 -46.69
C LYS A 2 -2.89 22.05 -46.41
N LYS A 3 -3.23 21.83 -45.13
CA LYS A 3 -3.97 20.70 -44.49
C LYS A 3 -3.00 19.74 -43.78
N ILE A 4 -3.22 19.31 -42.54
CA ILE A 4 -4.45 18.71 -42.02
C ILE A 4 -4.64 19.06 -40.52
N LEU A 5 -5.88 19.35 -40.17
CA LEU A 5 -6.43 19.49 -38.82
C LEU A 5 -6.63 18.10 -38.19
N ILE A 6 -6.25 17.88 -36.93
CA ILE A 6 -6.84 16.81 -36.09
C ILE A 6 -7.11 17.39 -34.70
N SER A 7 -8.39 17.62 -34.44
CA SER A 7 -8.97 17.91 -33.14
C SER A 7 -9.44 16.60 -32.51
N VAL A 8 -8.90 16.23 -31.35
CA VAL A 8 -9.44 15.24 -30.39
C VAL A 8 -9.02 15.76 -29.02
N ALA A 9 -9.85 16.39 -28.18
CA ALA A 9 -11.10 15.94 -27.57
C ALA A 9 -10.95 14.60 -26.82
N ALA A 10 -10.22 14.60 -25.71
CA ALA A 10 -10.37 13.64 -24.62
C ALA A 10 -9.79 14.21 -23.33
N LEU A 11 -10.44 15.22 -22.75
CA LEU A 11 -10.18 15.61 -21.36
C LEU A 11 -10.93 14.62 -20.45
N ALA A 12 -10.40 13.40 -20.37
CA ALA A 12 -10.82 12.37 -19.45
C ALA A 12 -9.61 12.03 -18.58
N LEU A 13 -9.32 12.86 -17.58
CA LEU A 13 -8.42 12.45 -16.51
C LEU A 13 -9.18 12.49 -15.19
N ALA A 14 -9.69 11.30 -14.88
CA ALA A 14 -9.62 10.67 -13.58
C ALA A 14 -10.14 11.52 -12.41
N THR A 15 -11.46 11.46 -12.19
CA THR A 15 -11.97 11.36 -10.82
C THR A 15 -11.65 9.96 -10.29
N SER A 16 -10.37 9.65 -10.10
CA SER A 16 -10.00 8.50 -9.27
C SER A 16 -10.33 8.92 -7.85
N GLY A 17 -11.54 8.57 -7.41
CA GLY A 17 -11.89 8.60 -6.00
C GLY A 17 -10.79 7.87 -5.26
N ALA A 18 -10.10 8.60 -4.39
CA ALA A 18 -9.22 8.00 -3.42
C ALA A 18 -10.09 7.03 -2.62
N PHE A 19 -9.92 5.75 -2.88
CA PHE A 19 -10.35 4.72 -1.96
C PHE A 19 -9.53 4.97 -0.70
N ALA A 20 -10.09 5.76 0.23
CA ALA A 20 -9.77 5.68 1.64
C ALA A 20 -10.29 4.32 2.11
N GLN A 21 -9.64 3.28 1.62
CA GLN A 21 -9.76 1.95 2.15
C GLN A 21 -9.14 2.04 3.54
N ASN A 22 -9.74 1.36 4.51
CA ASN A 22 -9.37 1.35 5.92
C ASN A 22 -8.03 0.60 6.14
N THR A 23 -7.04 0.91 5.30
CA THR A 23 -5.70 0.38 5.29
C THR A 23 -4.95 1.04 6.40
N VAL A 24 -4.32 0.23 7.24
CA VAL A 24 -3.31 0.69 8.18
C VAL A 24 -2.34 1.58 7.40
N ASP A 25 -2.29 2.85 7.76
CA ASP A 25 -1.38 3.80 7.11
C ASP A 25 0.03 3.33 7.42
N ILE A 26 0.75 2.86 6.40
CA ILE A 26 2.14 2.44 6.55
C ILE A 26 2.96 3.52 7.25
N LYS A 27 2.67 4.80 6.98
CA LYS A 27 3.31 5.97 7.61
C LYS A 27 3.16 6.07 9.13
N THR A 28 2.22 5.33 9.72
CA THR A 28 2.03 5.28 11.18
C THR A 28 2.77 4.11 11.83
N VAL A 29 3.17 3.12 11.04
CA VAL A 29 3.82 1.88 11.48
C VAL A 29 5.30 1.86 11.11
N ASP A 30 5.61 2.32 9.90
CA ASP A 30 6.95 2.61 9.36
C ASP A 30 7.56 3.76 10.15
N THR A 31 8.38 3.41 11.14
CA THR A 31 9.04 4.36 12.05
C THR A 31 10.37 4.84 11.50
N ASP A 32 11.00 4.07 10.63
CA ASP A 32 12.29 4.41 10.04
C ASP A 32 12.16 5.18 8.70
N GLY A 33 10.95 5.21 8.13
CA GLY A 33 10.59 5.94 6.92
C GLY A 33 11.11 5.30 5.64
N ASN A 34 11.40 4.00 5.64
CA ASN A 34 11.97 3.29 4.50
C ASN A 34 10.92 2.90 3.44
N GLY A 35 9.62 3.01 3.76
CA GLY A 35 8.51 2.68 2.88
C GLY A 35 8.04 1.22 2.94
N THR A 36 8.60 0.42 3.84
CA THR A 36 8.21 -0.96 4.18
C THR A 36 7.96 -1.05 5.70
N VAL A 37 7.43 -2.19 6.17
CA VAL A 37 7.18 -2.44 7.58
C VAL A 37 7.89 -3.72 7.98
N SER A 38 8.85 -3.60 8.90
CA SER A 38 9.53 -4.76 9.47
C SER A 38 8.62 -5.53 10.43
N LEU A 39 8.95 -6.80 10.73
CA LEU A 39 8.22 -7.60 11.72
C LEU A 39 8.06 -6.86 13.07
N ALA A 40 9.11 -6.18 13.52
CA ALA A 40 9.11 -5.46 14.80
C ALA A 40 8.12 -4.30 14.80
N GLU A 41 8.05 -3.57 13.69
CA GLU A 41 7.11 -2.46 13.50
C GLU A 41 5.68 -2.97 13.34
N ALA A 42 5.49 -4.04 12.57
CA ALA A 42 4.21 -4.71 12.44
C ALA A 42 3.72 -5.21 13.81
N GLN A 43 4.59 -5.79 14.65
CA GLN A 43 4.25 -6.22 16.01
C GLN A 43 3.96 -5.09 16.98
N ALA A 44 4.41 -3.85 16.69
CA ALA A 44 4.05 -2.69 17.49
C ALA A 44 2.55 -2.39 17.41
N VAL A 45 1.95 -2.69 16.24
CA VAL A 45 0.53 -2.43 15.95
C VAL A 45 -0.30 -3.72 16.07
N TRP A 46 0.18 -4.83 15.52
CA TRP A 46 -0.40 -6.15 15.65
C TRP A 46 0.34 -6.97 16.71
N LYS A 47 -0.09 -6.83 17.96
CA LYS A 47 0.43 -7.61 19.10
C LYS A 47 0.37 -9.13 18.89
N ASP A 48 -0.63 -9.58 18.13
CA ASP A 48 -0.87 -11.00 17.84
C ASP A 48 -0.28 -11.46 16.49
N LEU A 49 0.46 -10.59 15.78
CA LEU A 49 1.10 -10.96 14.53
C LEU A 49 2.28 -11.90 14.79
N THR A 50 2.12 -13.13 14.31
CA THR A 50 3.18 -14.13 14.30
C THR A 50 4.06 -13.96 13.07
N GLU A 51 5.30 -14.44 13.16
CA GLU A 51 6.25 -14.43 12.04
C GLU A 51 5.72 -15.22 10.84
N ASP A 52 4.97 -16.31 11.08
CA ASP A 52 4.34 -17.08 10.00
C ASP A 52 3.24 -16.28 9.28
N ALA A 53 2.43 -15.51 10.02
CA ALA A 53 1.43 -14.63 9.43
C ALA A 53 2.07 -13.46 8.67
N PHE A 54 3.17 -12.92 9.19
CA PHE A 54 3.97 -11.90 8.50
C PHE A 54 4.55 -12.46 7.19
N LYS A 55 5.19 -13.63 7.22
CA LYS A 55 5.71 -14.32 6.03
C LYS A 55 4.62 -14.69 5.03
N ALA A 56 3.40 -14.93 5.50
CA ALA A 56 2.27 -15.18 4.61
C ALA A 56 1.80 -13.91 3.89
N ALA A 57 2.04 -12.73 4.46
CA ALA A 57 1.76 -11.45 3.82
C ALA A 57 2.93 -10.94 2.97
N ASP A 58 4.17 -11.28 3.33
CA ASP A 58 5.40 -11.04 2.56
C ASP A 58 5.46 -12.00 1.37
N ALA A 59 4.77 -11.61 0.30
CA ALA A 59 4.63 -12.42 -0.91
C ALA A 59 5.88 -12.36 -1.79
N ASP A 60 6.67 -11.30 -1.67
CA ASP A 60 7.93 -11.14 -2.39
C ASP A 60 9.16 -11.71 -1.66
N ALA A 61 8.98 -12.16 -0.42
CA ALA A 61 9.99 -12.72 0.47
C ALA A 61 11.17 -11.76 0.71
N SER A 62 10.89 -10.46 0.75
CA SER A 62 11.87 -9.42 1.05
C SER A 62 12.27 -9.40 2.53
N GLY A 63 11.42 -9.96 3.41
CA GLY A 63 11.57 -9.88 4.87
C GLY A 63 10.91 -8.66 5.49
N GLU A 64 10.24 -7.82 4.69
CA GLU A 64 9.51 -6.63 5.10
C GLU A 64 8.17 -6.57 4.37
N LEU A 65 7.16 -5.90 4.94
CA LEU A 65 5.87 -5.73 4.28
C LEU A 65 5.80 -4.39 3.56
N SER A 66 5.63 -4.41 2.26
CA SER A 66 5.30 -3.22 1.47
C SER A 66 3.91 -2.67 1.86
N ALA A 67 3.63 -1.42 1.46
CA ALA A 67 2.32 -0.81 1.69
C ALA A 67 1.18 -1.62 1.08
N GLU A 68 1.44 -2.25 -0.07
CA GLU A 68 0.49 -3.13 -0.76
C GLU A 68 0.24 -4.42 0.03
N GLU A 69 1.29 -5.04 0.57
CA GLU A 69 1.19 -6.28 1.36
C GLU A 69 0.57 -6.03 2.73
N LEU A 70 0.90 -4.90 3.36
CA LEU A 70 0.28 -4.47 4.61
C LEU A 70 -1.24 -4.29 4.47
N ALA A 71 -1.71 -3.85 3.29
CA ALA A 71 -3.14 -3.74 2.99
C ALA A 71 -3.84 -5.10 2.84
N THR A 72 -3.09 -6.19 2.66
CA THR A 72 -3.64 -7.56 2.65
C THR A 72 -3.80 -8.13 4.05
N LEU A 73 -3.09 -7.57 5.05
CA LEU A 73 -3.27 -7.95 6.43
C LEU A 73 -4.63 -7.48 6.96
N PRO A 74 -5.29 -8.29 7.81
CA PRO A 74 -6.48 -7.85 8.51
C PRO A 74 -6.14 -6.65 9.39
N ALA A 75 -7.10 -5.75 9.59
CA ALA A 75 -6.92 -4.63 10.49
C ALA A 75 -6.44 -5.10 11.89
N PRO A 76 -5.53 -4.37 12.54
CA PRO A 76 -5.02 -4.75 13.84
C PRO A 76 -6.15 -4.79 14.86
N ALA A 77 -6.12 -5.81 15.72
CA ALA A 77 -7.00 -5.87 16.86
C ALA A 77 -6.66 -4.68 17.77
N GLN A 78 -7.61 -3.75 17.93
CA GLN A 78 -7.49 -2.58 18.80
C GLN A 78 -7.48 -2.96 20.29
#